data_AF-A0A117LPR6-F1
#
_entry.id   AF-A0A117LPR6-F1
#
_cell.length_a   1.000
_cell.length_b   1.000
_cell.length_c   1.000
_cell.angle_alpha   90.00
_cell.angle_beta   90.00
_cell.angle_gamma   90.00
#
_symmetry.space_group_name_H-M   'P 1'
#
loop_
_entity.id
_entity.type
_entity.pdbx_description
1 polymer ?
#
loop_
_entity_poly.entity_id
_entity_poly.type
_entity_poly.pdbx_seq_one_letter_code
_entity_poly.pdbx_strand_id
1 'polypeptide(L)'
;APHPKFIDLTSICPENRFDYKRIHDGNRDAVIRVLLSSNEGGISAIASAINPLSKKIMLGTLKESGIEALLHDRRIRIKDAVLYAEDVNQQFSRVVIAFDVPAYTPVIYFKSKGKEEYLKVVQDTAGDLVFQDKRTPAPYMSGFYEWLNDDKPTVNSLVAERYASLFLNAN
;
A
#
# COMPACT_ATOMS: atom_id res chain seq x y z
N ALA A 1 25.43 37.75 2.77
CA ALA A 1 24.50 37.88 1.63
C ALA A 1 24.19 36.48 1.10
N PRO A 2 22.94 36.18 0.69
CA PRO A 2 22.61 34.89 0.08
C PRO A 2 23.37 34.71 -1.26
N HIS A 3 23.61 33.46 -1.62
CA HIS A 3 24.37 33.10 -2.83
C HIS A 3 23.63 33.55 -4.11
N PRO A 4 24.31 34.00 -5.18
CA PRO A 4 23.65 34.52 -6.40
C PRO A 4 22.80 33.50 -7.18
N LYS A 5 22.90 32.20 -6.86
CA LYS A 5 22.03 31.12 -7.39
C LYS A 5 20.93 30.70 -6.42
N PHE A 6 20.76 31.42 -5.31
CA PHE A 6 19.71 31.14 -4.34
C PHE A 6 18.37 31.57 -4.93
N ILE A 7 17.51 30.60 -5.21
CA ILE A 7 16.13 30.83 -5.62
C ILE A 7 15.26 30.53 -4.40
N ASP A 8 14.46 31.51 -3.99
CA ASP A 8 13.45 31.29 -2.97
C ASP A 8 12.32 30.43 -3.56
N LEU A 9 12.12 29.23 -3.03
CA LEU A 9 11.07 28.32 -3.50
C LEU A 9 9.66 28.93 -3.35
N THR A 10 9.45 29.84 -2.40
CA THR A 10 8.16 30.53 -2.23
C THR A 10 7.85 31.51 -3.37
N SER A 11 8.86 31.89 -4.16
CA SER A 11 8.71 32.71 -5.37
C SER A 11 8.27 31.91 -6.60
N ILE A 12 8.32 30.57 -6.53
CA ILE A 12 7.85 29.68 -7.59
C ILE A 12 6.37 29.39 -7.35
N CYS A 13 5.51 30.00 -8.17
CA CYS A 13 4.08 29.73 -8.19
C CYS A 13 3.73 28.94 -9.47
N PRO A 14 3.64 27.60 -9.43
CA PRO A 14 3.20 26.82 -10.58
C PRO A 14 1.80 27.27 -11.01
N GLU A 15 1.58 27.50 -12.31
CA GLU A 15 0.26 27.88 -12.85
C GLU A 15 -0.83 26.86 -12.49
N ASN A 16 -0.46 25.59 -12.38
CA ASN A 16 -1.34 24.51 -11.94
C ASN A 16 -0.90 23.99 -10.57
N ARG A 17 -1.76 24.13 -9.55
CA ARG A 17 -1.54 23.47 -8.26
C ARG A 17 -1.55 21.95 -8.48
N PHE A 18 -0.42 21.32 -8.20
CA PHE A 18 -0.27 19.88 -8.31
C PHE A 18 -0.82 19.19 -7.06
N ASP A 19 -2.04 18.65 -7.17
CA ASP A 19 -2.67 17.89 -6.10
C ASP A 19 -2.36 16.40 -6.25
N TYR A 20 -1.25 15.97 -5.65
CA TYR A 20 -0.84 14.56 -5.67
C TYR A 20 -1.87 13.65 -4.98
N LYS A 21 -2.56 14.12 -3.92
CA LYS A 21 -3.57 13.31 -3.22
C LYS A 21 -4.72 12.99 -4.14
N ARG A 22 -5.23 13.97 -4.88
CA ARG A 22 -6.29 13.76 -5.87
C ARG A 22 -5.88 12.74 -6.94
N ILE A 23 -4.65 12.81 -7.44
CA ILE A 23 -4.13 11.86 -8.44
C ILE A 23 -4.03 10.45 -7.85
N HIS A 24 -3.44 10.33 -6.65
CA HIS A 24 -3.28 9.06 -5.97
C HIS A 24 -4.63 8.41 -5.63
N ASP A 25 -5.57 9.18 -5.09
CA ASP A 25 -6.92 8.70 -4.78
C ASP A 25 -7.67 8.26 -6.05
N GLY A 26 -7.54 9.03 -7.14
CA GLY A 26 -8.09 8.64 -8.44
C GLY A 26 -7.51 7.33 -8.99
N ASN A 27 -6.19 7.14 -8.87
CA ASN A 27 -5.53 5.89 -9.24
C ASN A 27 -6.01 4.72 -8.38
N ARG A 28 -6.09 4.90 -7.05
CA ARG A 28 -6.61 3.88 -6.13
C ARG A 28 -8.02 3.44 -6.54
N ASP A 29 -8.91 4.39 -6.77
CA ASP A 29 -10.30 4.09 -7.09
C ASP A 29 -10.42 3.40 -8.47
N ALA A 30 -9.58 3.77 -9.43
CA ALA A 30 -9.48 3.08 -10.70
C ALA A 30 -9.02 1.63 -10.54
N VAL A 31 -8.00 1.37 -9.71
CA VAL A 31 -7.53 0.01 -9.43
C VAL A 31 -8.60 -0.81 -8.74
N ILE A 32 -9.29 -0.27 -7.73
CA ILE A 32 -10.37 -0.98 -7.05
C ILE A 32 -11.48 -1.36 -8.04
N ARG A 33 -11.86 -0.46 -8.96
CA ARG A 33 -12.82 -0.78 -10.03
C ARG A 33 -12.33 -1.89 -10.96
N VAL A 34 -11.04 -1.90 -11.29
CA VAL A 34 -10.44 -2.98 -12.12
C VAL A 34 -10.46 -4.31 -11.36
N LEU A 35 -10.13 -4.32 -10.06
CA LEU A 35 -10.16 -5.55 -9.24
C LEU A 35 -11.59 -6.10 -9.06
N LEU A 36 -12.59 -5.22 -9.04
CA LEU A 36 -14.00 -5.59 -8.86
C LEU A 36 -14.73 -5.93 -10.16
N SER A 37 -14.29 -5.39 -11.30
CA SER A 37 -14.83 -5.81 -12.59
C SER A 37 -14.12 -7.10 -12.98
N SER A 38 -14.89 -8.18 -13.20
CA SER A 38 -14.41 -9.54 -13.51
C SER A 38 -13.66 -9.67 -14.85
N ASN A 39 -12.92 -8.64 -15.25
CA ASN A 39 -12.30 -8.53 -16.56
C ASN A 39 -10.93 -9.23 -16.60
N GLU A 40 -10.76 -10.01 -17.65
CA GLU A 40 -9.47 -10.54 -18.08
C GLU A 40 -8.53 -9.37 -18.43
N GLY A 41 -7.30 -9.39 -17.89
CA GLY A 41 -6.30 -8.36 -18.15
C GLY A 41 -5.33 -8.10 -17.01
N GLY A 42 -5.68 -8.48 -15.77
CA GLY A 42 -4.78 -8.49 -14.61
C GLY A 42 -4.00 -7.18 -14.44
N ILE A 43 -2.68 -7.27 -14.32
CA ILE A 43 -1.78 -6.12 -14.15
C ILE A 43 -1.86 -5.16 -15.36
N SER A 44 -2.07 -5.66 -16.59
CA SER A 44 -2.17 -4.80 -17.77
C SER A 44 -3.38 -3.88 -17.71
N ALA A 45 -4.53 -4.37 -17.23
CA ALA A 45 -5.72 -3.56 -17.07
C ALA A 45 -5.51 -2.46 -16.02
N ILE A 46 -4.81 -2.77 -14.93
CA ILE A 46 -4.39 -1.79 -13.91
C ILE A 46 -3.46 -0.74 -14.52
N ALA A 47 -2.44 -1.17 -15.27
CA ALA A 47 -1.46 -0.28 -15.89
C ALA A 47 -2.11 0.75 -16.82
N SER A 48 -3.13 0.34 -17.58
CA SER A 48 -3.88 1.24 -18.47
C SER A 48 -4.83 2.19 -17.72
N ALA A 49 -5.20 1.88 -16.48
CA ALA A 49 -6.18 2.64 -15.72
C ALA A 49 -5.56 3.71 -14.81
N ILE A 50 -4.26 3.65 -14.53
CA ILE A 50 -3.58 4.54 -13.57
C ILE A 50 -2.70 5.59 -14.26
N ASN A 51 -2.61 6.77 -13.66
CA ASN A 51 -1.63 7.79 -14.01
C ASN A 51 -0.22 7.37 -13.56
N PRO A 52 0.80 7.40 -14.44
CA PRO A 52 2.15 6.91 -14.15
C PRO A 52 2.96 7.78 -13.18
N LEU A 53 2.44 8.94 -12.73
CA LEU A 53 3.12 9.81 -11.78
C LEU A 53 3.20 9.22 -10.36
N SER A 54 2.31 8.26 -10.03
CA SER A 54 2.36 7.59 -8.73
C SER A 54 3.43 6.51 -8.71
N LYS A 55 4.32 6.56 -7.73
CA LYS A 55 5.32 5.49 -7.49
C LYS A 55 4.77 4.31 -6.69
N LYS A 56 3.63 4.51 -6.04
CA LYS A 56 2.98 3.55 -5.15
C LYS A 56 1.50 3.83 -5.11
N ILE A 57 0.70 2.78 -5.12
CA ILE A 57 -0.75 2.87 -4.97
C ILE A 57 -1.14 2.21 -3.65
N MET A 58 -1.62 3.01 -2.70
CA MET A 58 -2.19 2.53 -1.44
C MET A 58 -3.67 2.22 -1.66
N LEU A 59 -4.07 0.96 -1.58
CA LEU A 59 -5.46 0.57 -1.82
C LEU A 59 -6.35 0.84 -0.63
N GLY A 60 -5.83 0.68 0.58
CA GLY A 60 -6.53 1.00 1.82
C GLY A 60 -6.38 -0.07 2.88
N THR A 61 -7.12 0.14 3.98
CA THR A 61 -7.04 -0.70 5.17
C THR A 61 -7.95 -1.92 5.05
N LEU A 62 -7.47 -3.10 5.41
CA LEU A 62 -8.25 -4.34 5.49
C LEU A 62 -9.02 -4.43 6.80
N LYS A 63 -10.25 -4.96 6.72
CA LYS A 63 -10.96 -5.52 7.89
C LYS A 63 -10.49 -6.94 8.16
N GLU A 64 -10.92 -7.51 9.30
CA GLU A 64 -10.64 -8.90 9.69
C GLU A 64 -10.93 -9.89 8.55
N SER A 65 -12.11 -9.80 7.91
CA SER A 65 -12.44 -10.68 6.76
C SER A 65 -11.55 -10.47 5.54
N GLY A 66 -10.98 -9.27 5.36
CA GLY A 66 -10.00 -9.00 4.32
C GLY A 66 -8.62 -9.56 4.66
N ILE A 67 -8.25 -9.55 5.94
CA ILE A 67 -7.02 -10.18 6.44
C ILE A 67 -7.11 -11.70 6.28
N GLU A 68 -8.25 -12.30 6.63
CA GLU A 68 -8.53 -13.72 6.41
C GLU A 68 -8.46 -14.10 4.92
N ALA A 69 -9.07 -13.30 4.04
CA ALA A 69 -9.02 -13.54 2.60
C ALA A 69 -7.60 -13.40 2.03
N LEU A 70 -6.83 -12.40 2.48
CA LEU A 70 -5.45 -12.19 2.06
C LEU A 70 -4.54 -13.36 2.47
N LEU A 71 -4.77 -13.91 3.67
CA LEU A 71 -3.91 -14.91 4.31
C LEU A 71 -4.49 -16.33 4.31
N HIS A 72 -5.54 -16.59 3.53
CA HIS A 72 -6.26 -17.86 3.53
C HIS A 72 -5.34 -19.10 3.41
N ASP A 73 -4.38 -19.05 2.49
CA ASP A 73 -3.37 -20.09 2.23
C ASP A 73 -1.93 -19.55 2.39
N ARG A 74 -1.78 -18.36 2.98
CA ARG A 74 -0.50 -17.67 3.12
C ARG A 74 -0.16 -17.46 4.58
N ARG A 75 1.13 -17.47 4.86
CA ARG A 75 1.68 -17.20 6.19
C ARG A 75 2.64 -16.05 6.14
N ILE A 76 2.83 -15.39 7.27
CA ILE A 76 3.75 -14.25 7.38
C ILE A 76 4.91 -14.62 8.30
N ARG A 77 6.13 -14.46 7.79
CA ARG A 77 7.35 -14.71 8.55
C ARG A 77 7.88 -13.40 9.12
N ILE A 78 7.93 -13.30 10.44
CA ILE A 78 8.57 -12.19 11.15
C ILE A 78 9.63 -12.77 12.07
N LYS A 79 10.91 -12.66 11.65
CA LYS A 79 12.03 -13.33 12.32
C LYS A 79 11.75 -14.84 12.40
N ASP A 80 11.73 -15.40 13.61
CA ASP A 80 11.49 -16.82 13.88
C ASP A 80 9.99 -17.16 14.06
N ALA A 81 9.11 -16.16 14.02
CA ALA A 81 7.67 -16.35 14.16
C ALA A 81 6.98 -16.50 12.79
N VAL A 82 6.02 -17.41 12.73
CA VAL A 82 5.06 -17.56 11.64
C VAL A 82 3.71 -17.08 12.16
N LEU A 83 3.13 -16.09 11.49
CA LEU A 83 1.84 -15.51 11.85
C LEU A 83 0.77 -15.91 10.83
N TYR A 84 -0.40 -16.25 11.34
CA TYR A 84 -1.64 -16.49 10.60
C TYR A 84 -2.61 -15.31 10.74
N ALA A 85 -3.75 -15.38 10.06
CA ALA A 85 -4.76 -14.31 10.10
C ALA A 85 -5.19 -13.95 11.53
N GLU A 86 -5.38 -14.93 12.40
CA GLU A 86 -5.75 -14.72 13.80
C GLU A 86 -4.67 -13.95 14.56
N ASP A 87 -3.40 -14.33 14.42
CA ASP A 87 -2.27 -13.61 15.03
C ASP A 87 -2.23 -12.15 14.55
N VAL A 88 -2.49 -11.93 13.26
CA VAL A 88 -2.49 -10.59 12.67
C VAL A 88 -3.60 -9.72 13.28
N ASN A 89 -4.82 -10.25 13.36
CA ASN A 89 -5.96 -9.58 13.98
C ASN A 89 -5.72 -9.28 15.47
N GLN A 90 -5.00 -10.17 16.18
CA GLN A 90 -4.66 -9.97 17.59
C GLN A 90 -3.55 -8.94 17.81
N GLN A 91 -2.51 -8.91 16.97
CA GLN A 91 -1.30 -8.12 17.23
C GLN A 91 -1.30 -6.73 16.57
N PHE A 92 -2.03 -6.56 15.47
CA PHE A 92 -2.01 -5.33 14.67
C PHE A 92 -3.34 -4.58 14.74
N SER A 93 -3.28 -3.26 14.82
CA SER A 93 -4.45 -2.39 14.81
C SER A 93 -4.92 -2.05 13.41
N ARG A 94 -4.05 -2.24 12.41
CA ARG A 94 -4.30 -1.86 11.02
C ARG A 94 -3.41 -2.65 10.07
N VAL A 95 -3.99 -3.05 8.95
CA VAL A 95 -3.30 -3.68 7.84
C VAL A 95 -3.64 -2.92 6.56
N VAL A 96 -2.65 -2.36 5.88
CA VAL A 96 -2.83 -1.62 4.63
C VAL A 96 -2.16 -2.36 3.50
N ILE A 97 -2.88 -2.64 2.41
CA ILE A 97 -2.31 -3.23 1.20
C ILE A 97 -1.99 -2.14 0.16
N ALA A 98 -0.88 -2.33 -0.54
CA ALA A 98 -0.37 -1.40 -1.52
C ALA A 98 0.51 -2.14 -2.55
N PHE A 99 0.89 -1.46 -3.63
CA PHE A 99 1.93 -1.97 -4.52
C PHE A 99 2.76 -0.83 -5.10
N ASP A 100 4.01 -1.16 -5.44
CA ASP A 100 4.97 -0.25 -6.07
C ASP A 100 4.80 -0.26 -7.60
N VAL A 101 4.94 0.90 -8.23
CA VAL A 101 4.86 1.11 -9.69
C VAL A 101 6.23 1.57 -10.18
N PRO A 102 6.73 1.11 -11.35
CA PRO A 102 6.04 0.33 -12.38
C PRO A 102 6.17 -1.20 -12.24
N ALA A 103 6.84 -1.69 -11.20
CA ALA A 103 7.10 -3.12 -11.05
C ALA A 103 5.89 -3.94 -10.59
N TYR A 104 4.82 -3.28 -10.13
CA TYR A 104 3.62 -3.88 -9.55
C TYR A 104 3.93 -4.82 -8.38
N THR A 105 4.98 -4.50 -7.62
CA THR A 105 5.45 -5.32 -6.50
C THR A 105 4.56 -5.11 -5.27
N PRO A 106 3.99 -6.17 -4.67
CA PRO A 106 3.13 -6.06 -3.52
C PRO A 106 3.88 -5.55 -2.28
N VAL A 107 3.21 -4.70 -1.51
CA VAL A 107 3.68 -4.23 -0.20
C VAL A 107 2.51 -4.19 0.76
N ILE A 108 2.71 -4.71 1.97
CA ILE A 108 1.69 -4.69 3.01
C ILE A 108 2.27 -4.00 4.25
N TYR A 109 1.51 -3.12 4.88
CA TYR A 109 1.93 -2.38 6.07
C TYR A 109 1.07 -2.77 7.27
N PHE A 110 1.71 -3.21 8.34
CA PHE A 110 1.04 -3.59 9.58
C PHE A 110 1.33 -2.59 10.69
N LYS A 111 0.31 -1.93 11.23
CA LYS A 111 0.44 -1.07 12.41
C LYS A 111 0.34 -1.93 13.66
N SER A 112 1.38 -1.98 14.48
CA SER A 112 1.32 -2.71 15.76
C SER A 112 0.36 -2.02 16.73
N LYS A 113 -0.41 -2.79 17.51
CA LYS A 113 -1.28 -2.23 18.56
C LYS A 113 -0.43 -1.47 19.59
N GLY A 114 -0.88 -0.26 19.94
CA GLY A 114 -0.20 0.59 20.92
C GLY A 114 1.14 1.17 20.46
N LYS A 115 1.46 1.11 19.16
CA LYS A 115 2.70 1.65 18.60
C LYS A 115 2.46 2.54 17.39
N GLU A 116 3.39 3.47 17.18
CA GLU A 116 3.39 4.37 16.02
C GLU A 116 4.02 3.76 14.78
N GLU A 117 4.91 2.76 14.94
CA GLU A 117 5.57 2.15 13.80
C GLU A 117 4.63 1.26 12.96
N TYR A 118 4.93 1.21 11.67
CA TYR A 118 4.43 0.21 10.75
C TYR A 118 5.53 -0.83 10.48
N LEU A 119 5.15 -2.11 10.39
CA LEU A 119 6.00 -3.15 9.84
C LEU A 119 5.71 -3.28 8.35
N LYS A 120 6.74 -3.19 7.52
CA LYS A 120 6.63 -3.45 6.09
C LYS A 120 6.81 -4.94 5.83
N VAL A 121 5.81 -5.53 5.20
CA VAL A 121 5.79 -6.91 4.75
C VAL A 121 5.83 -6.92 3.22
N VAL A 122 6.67 -7.76 2.66
CA VAL A 122 6.85 -7.94 1.21
C VAL A 122 6.77 -9.42 0.87
N GLN A 123 6.63 -9.76 -0.41
CA GLN A 123 6.79 -11.13 -0.86
C GLN A 123 8.27 -11.41 -1.14
N ASP A 124 8.81 -12.52 -0.60
CA ASP A 124 10.15 -12.99 -0.94
C ASP A 124 10.17 -13.76 -2.27
N THR A 125 11.35 -14.18 -2.72
CA THR A 125 11.50 -14.91 -3.99
C THR A 125 10.87 -16.31 -3.97
N ALA A 126 10.59 -16.86 -2.78
CA ALA A 126 9.87 -18.13 -2.61
C ALA A 126 8.35 -17.93 -2.58
N GLY A 127 7.86 -16.69 -2.66
CA GLY A 127 6.43 -16.38 -2.62
C GLY A 127 5.88 -16.20 -1.19
N ASP A 128 6.70 -16.40 -0.15
CA ASP A 128 6.29 -16.23 1.24
C ASP A 128 6.23 -14.73 1.60
N LEU A 129 5.29 -14.36 2.47
CA LEU A 129 5.22 -13.00 3.00
C LEU A 129 6.23 -12.84 4.15
N VAL A 130 7.11 -11.86 4.05
CA VAL A 130 8.21 -11.67 5.00
C VAL A 130 8.29 -10.24 5.49
N PHE A 131 8.64 -10.08 6.75
CA PHE A 131 9.02 -8.78 7.30
C PHE A 131 10.30 -8.27 6.63
N GLN A 132 10.24 -7.05 6.09
CA GLN A 132 11.39 -6.37 5.50
C GLN A 132 12.01 -5.36 6.46
N ASP A 133 11.23 -4.34 6.86
CA ASP A 133 11.73 -3.25 7.69
C ASP A 133 10.65 -2.60 8.55
N LYS A 134 11.09 -1.86 9.57
CA LYS A 134 10.21 -0.99 10.36
C LYS A 134 10.13 0.38 9.71
N ARG A 135 8.95 0.96 9.72
CA ARG A 135 8.63 2.29 9.19
C ARG A 135 8.09 3.14 10.31
N THR A 136 8.94 4.02 10.84
CA THR A 136 8.58 4.98 11.88
C THR A 136 8.20 6.32 11.24
N PRO A 137 7.09 6.95 11.68
CA PRO A 137 6.72 8.29 11.22
C PRO A 137 7.87 9.29 11.27
N ALA A 138 8.07 10.03 10.18
CA ALA A 138 9.11 11.05 10.07
C ALA A 138 8.58 12.28 9.32
N PRO A 139 9.04 13.50 9.65
CA PRO A 139 8.49 14.74 9.07
C PRO A 139 8.50 14.79 7.54
N TYR A 140 9.55 14.26 6.91
CA TYR A 140 9.68 14.22 5.44
C TYR A 140 8.79 13.17 4.76
N MET A 141 8.09 12.34 5.53
CA MET A 141 7.15 11.32 5.05
C MET A 141 5.72 11.58 5.57
N SER A 142 5.41 12.76 6.10
CA SER A 142 4.12 13.05 6.73
C SER A 142 2.93 12.64 5.85
N GLY A 143 2.92 13.05 4.56
CA GLY A 143 1.84 12.68 3.63
C GLY A 143 1.72 11.16 3.38
N PHE A 144 2.83 10.42 3.43
CA PHE A 144 2.78 8.95 3.34
C PHE A 144 2.11 8.33 4.56
N TYR A 145 2.45 8.80 5.76
CA TYR A 145 1.83 8.33 7.00
C TYR A 145 0.39 8.82 7.15
N GLU A 146 0.03 9.96 6.58
CA GLU A 146 -1.36 10.40 6.46
C GLU A 146 -2.18 9.36 5.68
N TRP A 147 -1.71 8.89 4.52
CA TRP A 147 -2.41 7.80 3.80
C TRP A 147 -2.44 6.48 4.55
N LEU A 148 -1.36 6.10 5.24
CA LEU A 148 -1.36 4.86 6.03
C LEU A 148 -2.37 4.91 7.17
N ASN A 149 -2.50 6.06 7.83
CA ASN A 149 -3.43 6.25 8.92
C ASN A 149 -4.86 6.60 8.45
N ASP A 150 -5.08 6.84 7.15
CA ASP A 150 -6.41 7.13 6.61
C ASP A 150 -7.33 5.91 6.77
N ASP A 151 -8.50 6.13 7.37
CA ASP A 151 -9.54 5.11 7.57
C ASP A 151 -10.25 4.73 6.28
N LYS A 152 -10.10 5.54 5.21
CA LYS A 152 -10.80 5.33 3.96
C LYS A 152 -9.89 5.24 2.73
N PRO A 153 -10.19 4.32 1.81
CA PRO A 153 -11.26 3.34 1.87
C PRO A 153 -10.88 2.16 2.76
N THR A 154 -11.89 1.57 3.40
CA THR A 154 -11.74 0.22 3.93
C THR A 154 -11.95 -0.76 2.79
N VAL A 155 -10.97 -1.61 2.56
CA VAL A 155 -10.95 -2.61 1.50
C VAL A 155 -11.74 -3.84 1.95
N ASN A 156 -12.71 -4.27 1.14
CA ASN A 156 -13.53 -5.45 1.45
C ASN A 156 -12.77 -6.76 1.14
N SER A 157 -13.29 -7.88 1.64
CA SER A 157 -12.66 -9.20 1.46
C SER A 157 -12.49 -9.58 -0.01
N LEU A 158 -13.45 -9.25 -0.88
CA LEU A 158 -13.37 -9.52 -2.32
C LEU A 158 -12.18 -8.79 -2.97
N VAL A 159 -11.97 -7.51 -2.67
CA VAL A 159 -10.80 -6.77 -3.19
C VAL A 159 -9.50 -7.35 -2.61
N ALA A 160 -9.50 -7.77 -1.35
CA ALA A 160 -8.34 -8.41 -0.73
C ALA A 160 -7.97 -9.74 -1.40
N GLU A 161 -8.97 -10.58 -1.69
CA GLU A 161 -8.82 -11.84 -2.43
C GLU A 161 -8.30 -11.59 -3.85
N ARG A 162 -8.88 -10.63 -4.57
CA ARG A 162 -8.44 -10.26 -5.93
C ARG A 162 -7.03 -9.70 -5.95
N TYR A 163 -6.68 -8.89 -4.95
CA TYR A 163 -5.31 -8.42 -4.74
C TYR A 163 -4.36 -9.59 -4.48
N ALA A 164 -4.72 -10.52 -3.60
CA ALA A 164 -3.89 -11.68 -3.28
C ALA A 164 -3.65 -12.56 -4.52
N SER A 165 -4.71 -12.84 -5.28
CA SER A 165 -4.63 -13.63 -6.53
C SER A 165 -3.82 -12.94 -7.62
N LEU A 166 -3.78 -11.61 -7.66
CA LEU A 166 -3.07 -10.90 -8.73
C LEU A 166 -1.61 -10.64 -8.39
N PHE A 167 -1.31 -10.31 -7.13
CA PHE A 167 -0.01 -9.82 -6.71
C PHE A 167 0.75 -10.77 -5.79
N LEU A 168 0.08 -11.70 -5.11
CA LEU A 168 0.67 -12.59 -4.11
C LEU A 168 0.65 -14.06 -4.56
N ASN A 169 1.08 -14.31 -5.79
CA ASN A 169 1.18 -15.67 -6.30
C ASN A 169 2.29 -16.43 -5.57
N ALA A 170 1.96 -17.61 -5.05
CA ALA A 170 2.92 -18.64 -4.75
C ALA A 170 3.36 -19.25 -6.09
N ASN A 171 4.67 -19.40 -6.30
CA ASN A 171 5.16 -20.31 -7.34
C ASN A 171 4.90 -21.76 -6.91
#